data_AF-A0A117SBU2-F1
#
_entry.id   AF-A0A117SBU2-F1
#
_cell.length_a   1.000
_cell.length_b   1.000
_cell.length_c   1.000
_cell.angle_alpha   90.00
_cell.angle_beta   90.00
_cell.angle_gamma   90.00
#
_symmetry.space_group_name_H-M   'P 1'
#
loop_
_entity.id
_entity.type
_entity.pdbx_description
1 polymer ?
#
loop_
_entity_poly.entity_id
_entity_poly.type
_entity_poly.pdbx_seq_one_letter_code
_entity_poly.pdbx_strand_id
1 'polypeptide(L)'
;MKKIIIIFLFTFVSSIYSQYDFTLGMGIDFNSTPSFRDYINSNYARGVDNLATFKTSISFSGEVGYDIKENVQLAFEYNILLDSYNQSIGPGGSYELSYISHRPSIIAYYVLKGEGYKFKFGGGAGLRYVSLDEKLFITTNYSSNGYGIVLKAEGNTLLSGNLYANIGVSLRYDSPGSPKNNSIGYIYDPVAKENLNLNSVSVGIKLGISYSI
;
A
#
# COMPACT_ATOMS: atom_id res chain seq x y z
N MET A 1 -25.44 -6.28 59.56
CA MET A 1 -25.73 -6.04 58.13
C MET A 1 -24.46 -5.47 57.49
N LYS A 2 -23.47 -6.32 57.14
CA LYS A 2 -23.16 -6.74 55.76
C LYS A 2 -23.25 -5.60 54.73
N LYS A 3 -22.34 -4.64 54.84
CA LYS A 3 -21.91 -3.76 53.76
C LYS A 3 -20.39 -3.71 53.85
N ILE A 4 -19.72 -3.56 52.71
CA ILE A 4 -18.27 -3.70 52.46
C ILE A 4 -17.94 -5.12 51.98
N ILE A 5 -17.14 -5.18 50.90
CA ILE A 5 -16.62 -6.35 50.16
C ILE A 5 -17.51 -6.87 49.00
N ILE A 6 -17.93 -6.03 48.04
CA ILE A 6 -18.16 -6.47 46.63
C ILE A 6 -17.73 -5.37 45.61
N ILE A 7 -16.74 -4.53 45.95
CA ILE A 7 -16.15 -3.57 44.97
C ILE A 7 -14.66 -3.84 44.74
N PHE A 8 -14.08 -4.82 45.46
CA PHE A 8 -12.67 -5.20 45.33
C PHE A 8 -12.43 -6.45 44.46
N LEU A 9 -13.44 -6.91 43.72
CA LEU A 9 -13.36 -8.09 42.85
C LEU A 9 -13.44 -7.74 41.35
N PHE A 10 -13.11 -6.49 40.99
CA PHE A 10 -12.90 -6.05 39.61
C PHE A 10 -11.49 -5.54 39.34
N THR A 11 -10.60 -5.65 40.32
CA THR A 11 -9.16 -5.43 40.16
C THR A 11 -8.48 -6.80 40.19
N PHE A 12 -7.58 -7.05 39.24
CA PHE A 12 -6.74 -8.26 39.09
C PHE A 12 -7.23 -9.42 38.22
N VAL A 13 -7.78 -9.12 37.04
CA VAL A 13 -7.45 -9.92 35.84
C VAL A 13 -7.04 -8.96 34.72
N SER A 14 -5.94 -8.23 34.93
CA SER A 14 -5.21 -7.60 33.84
C SER A 14 -4.44 -8.69 33.12
N SER A 15 -5.10 -9.40 32.21
CA SER A 15 -4.39 -10.09 31.15
C SER A 15 -3.73 -9.02 30.29
N ILE A 16 -2.40 -9.02 30.31
CA ILE A 16 -1.50 -8.09 29.63
C ILE A 16 -1.60 -8.36 28.13
N TYR A 17 -2.70 -7.95 27.52
CA TYR A 17 -2.80 -7.89 26.07
C TYR A 17 -2.28 -6.53 25.65
N SER A 18 -1.31 -6.53 24.72
CA SER A 18 -1.08 -5.32 23.94
C SER A 18 -2.40 -4.98 23.26
N GLN A 19 -2.89 -3.77 23.51
CA GLN A 19 -4.12 -3.27 22.92
C GLN A 19 -3.85 -2.57 21.60
N TYR A 20 -2.66 -1.98 21.44
CA TYR A 20 -2.32 -1.19 20.27
C TYR A 20 -0.98 -1.62 19.67
N ASP A 21 -0.97 -1.77 18.35
CA ASP A 21 0.24 -2.02 17.59
C ASP A 21 0.51 -0.88 16.63
N PHE A 22 1.69 -0.29 16.71
CA PHE A 22 2.16 0.70 15.75
C PHE A 22 3.23 0.08 14.87
N THR A 23 3.06 0.09 13.55
CA THR A 23 4.03 -0.47 12.60
C THR A 23 4.40 0.56 11.55
N LEU A 24 5.71 0.71 11.32
CA LEU A 24 6.25 1.45 10.18
C LEU A 24 7.07 0.51 9.32
N GLY A 25 6.93 0.62 8.00
CA GLY A 25 7.66 -0.22 7.07
C GLY A 25 7.93 0.44 5.73
N MET A 26 8.96 -0.06 5.06
CA MET A 26 9.36 0.30 3.71
C MET A 26 9.60 -0.98 2.92
N GLY A 27 9.33 -0.95 1.63
CA GLY A 27 9.49 -2.10 0.78
C GLY A 27 9.42 -1.80 -0.69
N ILE A 28 9.25 -2.88 -1.44
CA ILE A 28 9.09 -2.86 -2.88
C ILE A 28 7.78 -3.55 -3.25
N ASP A 29 7.10 -3.02 -4.24
CA ASP A 29 5.91 -3.58 -4.86
C ASP A 29 6.24 -3.98 -6.29
N PHE A 30 6.08 -5.26 -6.61
CA PHE A 30 6.06 -5.74 -8.00
C PHE A 30 4.67 -5.50 -8.56
N ASN A 31 4.54 -4.48 -9.39
CA ASN A 31 3.29 -3.94 -9.85
C ASN A 31 3.06 -4.22 -11.34
N SER A 32 1.86 -4.69 -11.69
CA SER A 32 1.40 -4.85 -13.06
C SER A 32 0.24 -3.90 -13.33
N THR A 33 0.48 -2.91 -14.19
CA THR A 33 -0.50 -1.92 -14.65
C THR A 33 -0.64 -2.02 -16.18
N PRO A 34 -1.51 -2.89 -16.72
CA PRO A 34 -1.52 -3.23 -18.14
C PRO A 34 -1.76 -2.04 -19.07
N SER A 35 -2.77 -1.21 -18.81
CA SER A 35 -3.09 -0.04 -19.64
C SER A 35 -1.94 0.98 -19.65
N PHE A 36 -1.27 1.17 -18.50
CA PHE A 36 -0.05 1.98 -18.44
C PHE A 36 1.11 1.41 -19.26
N ARG A 37 1.36 0.10 -19.14
CA ARG A 37 2.37 -0.58 -19.95
C ARG A 37 2.08 -0.43 -21.43
N ASP A 38 0.83 -0.64 -21.84
CA ASP A 38 0.43 -0.61 -23.24
C ASP A 38 0.52 0.81 -23.82
N TYR A 39 0.14 1.83 -23.04
CA TYR A 39 0.34 3.24 -23.40
C TYR A 39 1.82 3.57 -23.61
N ILE A 40 2.68 3.22 -22.67
CA ILE A 40 4.13 3.45 -22.78
C ILE A 40 4.70 2.69 -23.98
N ASN A 41 4.38 1.42 -24.12
CA ASN A 41 4.94 0.56 -25.16
C ASN A 41 4.49 0.95 -26.57
N SER A 42 3.24 1.41 -26.71
CA SER A 42 2.67 1.77 -28.01
C SER A 42 3.10 3.15 -28.48
N ASN A 43 3.33 4.09 -27.55
CA ASN A 43 3.56 5.50 -27.89
C ASN A 43 5.02 5.94 -27.71
N TYR A 44 5.79 5.30 -26.82
CA TYR A 44 7.11 5.77 -26.41
C TYR A 44 8.22 4.71 -26.46
N ALA A 45 7.92 3.42 -26.23
CA ALA A 45 8.93 2.37 -26.33
C ALA A 45 9.26 2.07 -27.80
N ARG A 46 10.46 2.45 -28.24
CA ARG A 46 10.93 2.23 -29.62
C ARG A 46 11.45 0.81 -29.86
N GLY A 47 10.70 -0.21 -29.43
CA GLY A 47 10.96 -1.63 -29.69
C GLY A 47 12.17 -2.26 -28.98
N VAL A 48 13.07 -1.49 -28.37
CA VAL A 48 14.26 -2.00 -27.66
C VAL A 48 14.07 -2.03 -26.13
N ASP A 49 13.21 -1.15 -25.58
CA ASP A 49 13.02 -0.95 -24.13
C ASP A 49 11.54 -1.01 -23.73
N ASN A 50 10.84 -2.07 -24.13
CA ASN A 50 9.45 -2.26 -23.72
C ASN A 50 9.36 -2.42 -22.20
N LEU A 51 8.41 -1.73 -21.59
CA LEU A 51 8.07 -1.88 -20.18
C LEU A 51 7.62 -3.32 -19.93
N ALA A 52 8.27 -3.99 -18.98
CA ALA A 52 7.90 -5.33 -18.55
C ALA A 52 6.50 -5.37 -17.94
N THR A 53 5.86 -6.54 -17.97
CA THR A 53 4.54 -6.75 -17.35
C THR A 53 4.53 -6.42 -15.87
N PHE A 54 5.61 -6.76 -15.16
CA PHE A 54 5.81 -6.37 -13.77
C PHE A 54 6.97 -5.39 -13.70
N LYS A 55 6.74 -4.26 -13.03
CA LYS A 55 7.75 -3.29 -12.66
C LYS A 55 7.88 -3.20 -11.15
N THR A 56 9.03 -2.77 -10.68
CA THR A 56 9.29 -2.58 -9.25
C THR A 56 9.04 -1.12 -8.88
N SER A 57 8.22 -0.89 -7.87
CA SER A 57 7.92 0.43 -7.32
C SER A 57 8.30 0.46 -5.84
N ILE A 58 8.64 1.63 -5.30
CA ILE A 58 8.97 1.76 -3.86
C ILE A 58 7.68 2.01 -3.09
N SER A 59 7.53 1.37 -1.93
CA SER A 59 6.36 1.58 -1.07
C SER A 59 6.74 1.83 0.39
N PHE A 60 6.02 2.75 1.02
CA PHE A 60 6.11 3.08 2.44
C PHE A 60 4.77 2.78 3.10
N SER A 61 4.76 2.33 4.35
CA SER A 61 3.51 2.14 5.08
C SER A 61 3.65 2.46 6.56
N GLY A 62 2.59 3.04 7.11
CA GLY A 62 2.31 3.07 8.53
C GLY A 62 1.02 2.31 8.83
N GLU A 63 0.98 1.59 9.94
CA GLU A 63 -0.19 0.83 10.38
C GLU A 63 -0.42 1.04 11.89
N VAL A 64 -1.69 1.22 12.26
CA VAL A 64 -2.15 1.23 13.65
C VAL A 64 -3.16 0.10 13.82
N GLY A 65 -2.82 -0.90 14.61
CA GLY A 65 -3.65 -2.05 14.96
C GLY A 65 -4.26 -1.92 16.35
N TYR A 66 -5.48 -2.42 16.51
CA TYR A 66 -6.19 -2.56 17.77
C TYR A 66 -6.68 -4.00 17.93
N ASP A 67 -6.26 -4.65 19.02
CA ASP A 67 -6.66 -6.03 19.34
C ASP A 67 -8.07 -6.04 19.94
N ILE A 68 -9.04 -6.51 19.16
CA ILE A 68 -10.44 -6.70 19.64
C ILE A 68 -10.53 -7.97 20.48
N LYS A 69 -9.78 -8.99 20.07
CA LYS A 69 -9.67 -10.29 20.74
C LYS A 69 -8.22 -10.74 20.68
N GLU A 70 -7.89 -11.77 21.44
CA GLU A 70 -6.54 -12.33 21.51
C GLU A 70 -5.96 -12.68 20.12
N ASN A 71 -6.83 -13.16 19.22
CA ASN A 71 -6.50 -13.61 17.87
C ASN A 71 -7.13 -12.75 16.76
N VAL A 72 -7.75 -11.61 17.07
CA VAL A 72 -8.38 -10.74 16.07
C VAL A 72 -7.99 -9.30 16.30
N GLN A 73 -7.41 -8.68 15.28
CA GLN A 73 -6.99 -7.29 15.26
C GLN A 73 -7.65 -6.54 14.11
N LEU A 74 -8.15 -5.34 14.37
CA LEU A 74 -8.48 -4.38 13.31
C LEU A 74 -7.35 -3.38 13.18
N ALA A 75 -6.97 -3.05 11.95
CA ALA A 75 -5.91 -2.10 11.69
C ALA A 75 -6.31 -1.08 10.64
N PHE A 76 -5.80 0.13 10.79
CA PHE A 76 -5.76 1.13 9.75
C PHE A 76 -4.34 1.18 9.18
N GLU A 77 -4.20 0.93 7.88
CA GLU A 77 -2.95 1.05 7.14
C GLU A 77 -3.00 2.26 6.21
N TYR A 78 -1.95 3.06 6.24
CA TYR A 78 -1.69 4.08 5.23
C TYR A 78 -0.45 3.69 4.43
N ASN A 79 -0.63 3.31 3.17
CA ASN A 79 0.46 2.95 2.27
C ASN A 79 0.63 4.02 1.17
N ILE A 80 1.87 4.40 0.89
CA ILE A 80 2.27 5.30 -0.20
C ILE A 80 3.10 4.49 -1.18
N LEU A 81 2.73 4.51 -2.46
CA LEU A 81 3.54 3.97 -3.56
C LEU A 81 4.12 5.13 -4.37
N LEU A 82 5.41 5.01 -4.69
CA LEU A 82 6.11 5.91 -5.60
C LEU A 82 6.56 5.12 -6.82
N ASP A 83 6.28 5.65 -7.99
CA ASP A 83 6.64 5.03 -9.26
C ASP A 83 7.03 6.10 -10.29
N SER A 84 8.00 5.78 -11.15
CA SER A 84 8.45 6.66 -12.20
C SER A 84 8.94 5.87 -13.41
N TYR A 85 8.77 6.49 -14.58
CA TYR A 85 9.24 6.03 -15.87
C TYR A 85 9.90 7.20 -16.58
N ASN A 86 11.05 6.96 -17.20
CA ASN A 86 11.75 7.93 -18.02
C ASN A 86 12.27 7.28 -19.31
N GLN A 87 12.16 7.99 -20.43
CA GLN A 87 12.67 7.52 -21.72
C GLN A 87 13.20 8.70 -22.54
N SER A 88 14.34 8.50 -23.20
CA SER A 88 14.86 9.47 -24.17
C SER A 88 14.14 9.29 -25.51
N ILE A 89 13.54 10.37 -26.05
CA ILE A 89 12.73 10.36 -27.28
C ILE A 89 13.48 10.89 -28.52
N GLY A 90 14.79 11.13 -28.44
CA GLY A 90 15.63 11.58 -29.56
C GLY A 90 16.68 12.61 -29.13
N PRO A 91 17.34 13.31 -30.07
CA PRO A 91 18.35 14.31 -29.75
C PRO A 91 17.70 15.56 -29.12
N GLY A 92 17.54 15.54 -27.79
CA GLY A 92 17.19 16.71 -26.98
C GLY A 92 15.88 16.65 -26.17
N GLY A 93 15.13 15.54 -26.22
CA GLY A 93 13.86 15.40 -25.49
C GLY A 93 13.81 14.16 -24.60
N SER A 94 13.25 14.31 -23.40
CA SER A 94 12.89 13.21 -22.50
C SER A 94 11.38 13.15 -22.30
N TYR A 95 10.86 11.94 -22.23
CA TYR A 95 9.53 11.67 -21.68
C TYR A 95 9.71 11.22 -20.23
N GLU A 96 9.05 11.90 -19.31
CA GLU A 96 9.04 11.56 -17.89
C GLU A 96 7.58 11.42 -17.43
N LEU A 97 7.28 10.31 -16.76
CA LEU A 97 6.00 10.10 -16.10
C LEU A 97 6.25 9.54 -14.72
N SER A 98 5.74 10.21 -13.69
CA SER A 98 5.81 9.74 -12.31
C SER A 98 4.43 9.79 -11.68
N TYR A 99 4.18 8.90 -10.72
CA TYR A 99 2.97 8.98 -9.92
C TYR A 99 3.20 8.59 -8.47
N ILE A 100 2.36 9.19 -7.62
CA ILE A 100 2.26 8.89 -6.20
C ILE A 100 0.86 8.33 -5.96
N SER A 101 0.78 7.16 -5.35
CA SER A 101 -0.49 6.55 -4.95
C SER A 101 -0.60 6.50 -3.43
N HIS A 102 -1.60 7.19 -2.90
CA HIS A 102 -2.02 7.09 -1.50
C HIS A 102 -3.09 6.01 -1.35
N ARG A 103 -2.84 5.06 -0.45
CA ARG A 103 -3.63 3.83 -0.30
C ARG A 103 -4.05 3.58 1.16
N PRO A 104 -4.89 4.46 1.76
CA PRO A 104 -5.49 4.17 3.06
C PRO A 104 -6.37 2.92 2.98
N SER A 105 -6.25 2.00 3.94
CA SER A 105 -7.02 0.76 4.00
C SER A 105 -7.36 0.38 5.45
N ILE A 106 -8.52 -0.22 5.64
CA ILE A 106 -8.88 -0.90 6.89
C ILE A 106 -8.66 -2.40 6.67
N ILE A 107 -7.97 -3.04 7.61
CA ILE A 107 -7.55 -4.44 7.52
C ILE A 107 -8.04 -5.17 8.76
N ALA A 108 -8.65 -6.34 8.56
CA ALA A 108 -8.92 -7.28 9.64
C ALA A 108 -7.87 -8.39 9.61
N TYR A 109 -7.20 -8.60 10.73
CA TYR A 109 -6.19 -9.64 10.91
C TYR A 109 -6.67 -10.73 11.86
N TYR A 110 -6.35 -11.96 11.49
CA TYR A 110 -6.19 -13.06 12.41
C TYR A 110 -4.75 -13.09 12.93
N VAL A 111 -4.57 -13.17 14.25
CA VAL A 111 -3.28 -13.03 14.92
C VAL A 111 -2.92 -14.33 15.64
N LEU A 112 -1.73 -14.86 15.35
CA LEU A 112 -1.11 -15.97 16.04
C LEU A 112 0.06 -15.45 16.88
N LYS A 113 -0.10 -15.44 18.19
CA LYS A 113 0.90 -14.98 19.16
C LYS A 113 1.63 -16.17 19.76
N GLY A 114 2.94 -16.03 19.94
CA GLY A 114 3.76 -16.93 20.75
C GLY A 114 4.83 -16.16 21.50
N GLU A 115 5.71 -16.87 22.19
CA GLU A 115 6.80 -16.25 22.93
C GLU A 115 7.81 -15.61 21.97
N GLY A 116 7.81 -14.28 21.92
CA GLY A 116 8.73 -13.51 21.09
C GLY A 116 8.37 -13.46 19.60
N TYR A 117 7.21 -13.95 19.18
CA TYR A 117 6.76 -13.80 17.79
C TYR A 117 5.26 -13.53 17.67
N LYS A 118 4.87 -12.85 16.59
CA LYS A 118 3.47 -12.59 16.23
C LYS A 118 3.27 -12.65 14.72
N PHE A 119 2.52 -13.64 14.27
CA PHE A 119 2.10 -13.75 12.88
C PHE A 119 0.70 -13.15 12.70
N LYS A 120 0.51 -12.37 11.65
CA LYS A 120 -0.76 -11.75 11.29
C LYS A 120 -1.13 -12.15 9.86
N PHE A 121 -2.38 -12.51 9.64
CA PHE A 121 -2.93 -12.82 8.32
C PHE A 121 -4.25 -12.08 8.17
N GLY A 122 -4.40 -11.28 7.13
CA GLY A 122 -5.53 -10.38 7.04
C GLY A 122 -5.92 -9.99 5.63
N GLY A 123 -7.13 -9.46 5.56
CA GLY A 123 -7.72 -8.90 4.37
C GLY A 123 -8.33 -7.55 4.68
N GLY A 124 -8.29 -6.66 3.70
CA GLY A 124 -8.76 -5.29 3.87
C GLY A 124 -9.18 -4.66 2.56
N ALA A 125 -9.78 -3.49 2.70
CA ALA A 125 -10.18 -2.66 1.58
C ALA A 125 -10.00 -1.19 1.94
N GLY A 126 -9.92 -0.34 0.93
CA GLY A 126 -9.82 1.09 1.16
C GLY A 126 -9.84 1.91 -0.10
N LEU A 127 -9.63 3.21 0.09
CA LEU A 127 -9.64 4.19 -0.97
C LEU A 127 -8.26 4.31 -1.61
N ARG A 128 -8.24 4.74 -2.86
CA ARG A 128 -7.02 5.01 -3.62
C ARG A 128 -7.09 6.41 -4.17
N TYR A 129 -6.00 7.14 -4.03
CA TYR A 129 -5.82 8.46 -4.62
C TYR A 129 -4.49 8.45 -5.35
N VAL A 130 -4.51 8.79 -6.63
CA VAL A 130 -3.30 8.85 -7.44
C VAL A 130 -3.13 10.25 -7.99
N SER A 131 -1.92 10.79 -7.85
CA SER A 131 -1.45 11.99 -8.52
C SER A 131 -0.36 11.56 -9.50
N LEU A 132 -0.52 11.90 -10.78
CA LEU A 132 0.39 11.56 -11.86
C LEU A 132 0.90 12.85 -12.50
N ASP A 133 2.21 12.97 -12.61
CA ASP A 133 2.87 14.04 -13.35
C ASP A 133 3.44 13.49 -14.64
N GLU A 134 3.02 14.05 -15.77
CA GLU A 134 3.54 13.74 -17.10
C GLU A 134 4.29 14.96 -17.65
N LYS A 135 5.50 14.74 -18.18
CA LYS A 135 6.36 15.78 -18.71
C LYS A 135 6.95 15.35 -20.05
N LEU A 136 6.55 16.08 -21.10
CA LEU A 136 7.18 16.08 -22.43
C LEU A 136 7.98 17.37 -22.64
N PHE A 137 7.27 18.50 -22.59
CA PHE A 137 7.82 19.85 -22.71
C PHE A 137 7.44 20.72 -21.51
N ILE A 138 6.22 20.52 -21.01
CA ILE A 138 5.69 21.10 -19.77
C ILE A 138 5.19 19.97 -18.88
N THR A 139 5.23 20.17 -17.57
CA THR A 139 4.65 19.22 -16.62
C THR A 139 3.14 19.42 -16.55
N THR A 140 2.40 18.34 -16.75
CA THR A 140 0.94 18.30 -16.60
C THR A 140 0.59 17.32 -15.49
N ASN A 141 -0.19 17.80 -14.52
CA ASN A 141 -0.67 16.97 -13.40
C ASN A 141 -2.04 16.37 -13.71
N TYR A 142 -2.21 15.09 -13.40
CA TYR A 142 -3.45 14.34 -13.51
C TYR A 142 -3.76 13.70 -12.16
N SER A 143 -5.05 13.53 -11.86
CA SER A 143 -5.46 12.83 -10.64
C SER A 143 -6.57 11.83 -10.90
N SER A 144 -6.62 10.79 -10.08
CA SER A 144 -7.71 9.81 -10.07
C SER A 144 -7.98 9.31 -8.66
N ASN A 145 -9.19 8.80 -8.45
CA ASN A 145 -9.59 8.20 -7.20
C ASN A 145 -10.34 6.88 -7.45
N GLY A 146 -10.28 5.99 -6.49
CA GLY A 146 -10.97 4.72 -6.57
C GLY A 146 -10.83 3.91 -5.31
N TYR A 147 -10.83 2.60 -5.47
CA TYR A 147 -10.78 1.65 -4.36
C TYR A 147 -9.70 0.60 -4.59
N GLY A 148 -9.36 -0.12 -3.53
CA GLY A 148 -8.51 -1.29 -3.66
C GLY A 148 -8.75 -2.28 -2.53
N ILE A 149 -8.38 -3.52 -2.79
CA ILE A 149 -8.40 -4.60 -1.82
C ILE A 149 -6.97 -5.04 -1.53
N VAL A 150 -6.73 -5.49 -0.31
CA VAL A 150 -5.43 -5.97 0.15
C VAL A 150 -5.60 -7.29 0.88
N LEU A 151 -4.77 -8.27 0.54
CA LEU A 151 -4.46 -9.42 1.37
C LEU A 151 -3.04 -9.23 1.91
N LYS A 152 -2.84 -9.52 3.18
CA LYS A 152 -1.58 -9.21 3.86
C LYS A 152 -1.23 -10.27 4.88
N ALA A 153 0.05 -10.63 4.93
CA ALA A 153 0.60 -11.46 5.98
C ALA A 153 1.84 -10.76 6.56
N GLU A 154 2.00 -10.81 7.89
CA GLU A 154 3.13 -10.22 8.59
C GLU A 154 3.71 -11.21 9.58
N GLY A 155 5.03 -11.28 9.64
CA GLY A 155 5.80 -11.91 10.70
C GLY A 155 6.46 -10.84 11.55
N ASN A 156 6.20 -10.86 12.84
CA ASN A 156 6.84 -9.98 13.81
C ASN A 156 7.71 -10.81 14.74
N THR A 157 8.98 -10.44 14.89
CA THR A 157 9.92 -11.09 15.81
C THR A 157 10.35 -10.09 16.86
N LEU A 158 10.22 -10.45 18.13
CA LEU A 158 10.59 -9.60 19.24
C LEU A 158 12.09 -9.34 19.24
N LEU A 159 12.46 -8.06 19.27
CA LEU A 159 13.85 -7.63 19.41
C LEU A 159 14.17 -7.35 20.88
N SER A 160 13.32 -6.58 21.55
CA SER A 160 13.47 -6.24 22.97
C SER A 160 12.19 -5.61 23.51
N GLY A 161 11.76 -6.03 24.71
CA GLY A 161 10.60 -5.47 25.40
C GLY A 161 9.32 -5.49 24.54
N ASN A 162 8.96 -4.32 24.01
CA ASN A 162 7.76 -4.11 23.21
C ASN A 162 8.06 -3.85 21.73
N LEU A 163 9.33 -3.95 21.32
CA LEU A 163 9.83 -3.65 19.99
C LEU A 163 10.03 -4.94 19.17
N TYR A 164 9.47 -4.98 17.98
CA TYR A 164 9.51 -6.11 17.07
C TYR A 164 10.10 -5.69 15.72
N ALA A 165 10.90 -6.57 15.11
CA ALA A 165 11.18 -6.51 13.68
C ALA A 165 9.97 -7.04 12.92
N ASN A 166 9.57 -6.37 11.86
CA ASN A 166 8.43 -6.73 11.02
C ASN A 166 8.91 -7.11 9.61
N ILE A 167 8.41 -8.23 9.10
CA ILE A 167 8.44 -8.57 7.68
C ILE A 167 7.02 -8.78 7.20
N GLY A 168 6.63 -8.06 6.15
CA GLY A 168 5.29 -8.08 5.60
C GLY A 168 5.29 -8.47 4.13
N VAL A 169 4.31 -9.27 3.74
CA VAL A 169 3.98 -9.53 2.33
C VAL A 169 2.55 -9.10 2.08
N SER A 170 2.28 -8.48 0.93
CA SER A 170 0.92 -8.09 0.56
C SER A 170 0.62 -8.37 -0.90
N LEU A 171 -0.58 -8.84 -1.18
CA LEU A 171 -1.17 -8.88 -2.51
C LEU A 171 -2.24 -7.80 -2.58
N ARG A 172 -2.18 -6.92 -3.57
CA ARG A 172 -3.14 -5.83 -3.75
C ARG A 172 -3.75 -5.86 -5.14
N TYR A 173 -5.02 -5.50 -5.18
CA TYR A 173 -5.68 -5.08 -6.41
C TYR A 173 -6.17 -3.65 -6.19
N ASP A 174 -5.66 -2.72 -6.99
CA ASP A 174 -5.96 -1.31 -6.89
C ASP A 174 -6.67 -0.86 -8.17
N SER A 175 -7.81 -0.22 -8.03
CA SER A 175 -8.62 0.30 -9.14
C SER A 175 -8.86 1.82 -9.01
N PRO A 176 -7.82 2.67 -9.10
CA PRO A 176 -7.97 4.12 -9.09
C PRO A 176 -8.60 4.68 -10.39
N GLY A 177 -8.64 3.89 -11.47
CA GLY A 177 -9.21 4.34 -12.74
C GLY A 177 -8.27 5.23 -13.56
N SER A 178 -8.87 6.03 -14.44
CA SER A 178 -8.15 6.88 -15.39
C SER A 178 -7.84 8.28 -14.82
N PRO A 179 -6.56 8.67 -14.73
CA PRO A 179 -6.17 10.02 -14.34
C PRO A 179 -6.71 11.09 -15.28
N LYS A 180 -7.19 12.19 -14.70
CA LYS A 180 -7.75 13.33 -15.44
C LYS A 180 -7.11 14.64 -14.99
N ASN A 181 -6.86 15.52 -15.95
CA ASN A 181 -6.55 16.92 -15.76
C ASN A 181 -7.80 17.77 -16.04
N ASN A 182 -8.04 18.82 -15.26
CA ASN A 182 -9.25 19.64 -15.39
C ASN A 182 -9.31 20.46 -16.70
N SER A 183 -8.17 20.82 -17.26
CA SER A 183 -8.07 21.65 -18.46
C SER A 183 -7.97 20.83 -19.75
N ILE A 184 -7.26 19.71 -19.71
CA ILE A 184 -6.90 18.93 -20.91
C ILE A 184 -7.70 17.62 -21.01
N GLY A 185 -8.28 17.14 -19.90
CA GLY A 185 -9.05 15.90 -19.86
C GLY A 185 -8.20 14.68 -19.50
N TYR A 186 -8.54 13.53 -20.08
CA TYR A 186 -7.85 12.25 -19.82
C TYR A 186 -6.59 12.13 -20.69
N ILE A 187 -5.63 11.34 -20.22
CA ILE A 187 -4.56 10.83 -21.09
C ILE A 187 -5.19 9.75 -21.97
N TYR A 188 -5.20 9.95 -23.28
CA TYR A 188 -5.81 9.03 -24.25
C TYR A 188 -4.72 8.27 -25.00
N ASP A 189 -4.82 6.94 -25.04
CA ASP A 189 -3.98 6.11 -25.88
C ASP A 189 -4.64 5.95 -27.27
N PRO A 190 -4.08 6.58 -28.33
CA PRO A 190 -4.66 6.49 -29.67
C PRO A 190 -4.53 5.09 -30.28
N VAL A 191 -3.59 4.27 -29.81
CA VAL A 191 -3.34 2.93 -30.34
C VAL A 191 -4.34 1.94 -29.74
N ALA A 192 -4.45 1.91 -28.42
CA ALA A 192 -5.39 1.05 -27.70
C ALA A 192 -6.85 1.56 -27.76
N LYS A 193 -7.07 2.81 -28.19
CA LYS A 193 -8.37 3.50 -28.26
C LYS A 193 -9.09 3.59 -26.90
N GLU A 194 -8.33 3.70 -25.83
CA GLU A 194 -8.82 3.81 -24.46
C GLU A 194 -8.11 4.93 -23.69
N ASN A 195 -8.71 5.33 -22.57
CA ASN A 195 -8.03 6.24 -21.65
C ASN A 195 -7.03 5.45 -20.82
N LEU A 196 -5.85 6.04 -20.58
CA LEU A 196 -4.85 5.51 -19.68
C LEU A 196 -5.49 5.19 -18.33
N ASN A 197 -5.34 3.95 -17.89
CA ASN A 197 -5.86 3.48 -16.62
C ASN A 197 -4.73 2.98 -15.72
N LEU A 198 -4.75 3.40 -14.45
CA LEU A 198 -3.76 3.00 -13.45
C LEU A 198 -4.20 1.82 -12.58
N ASN A 199 -5.25 1.09 -13.00
CA ASN A 199 -5.65 -0.16 -12.39
C ASN A 199 -4.50 -1.16 -12.39
N SER A 200 -4.29 -1.81 -11.25
CA SER A 200 -3.10 -2.62 -11.04
C SER A 200 -3.29 -3.79 -10.08
N VAL A 201 -2.46 -4.80 -10.27
CA VAL A 201 -2.24 -5.90 -9.32
C VAL A 201 -0.80 -5.83 -8.86
N SER A 202 -0.57 -5.84 -7.55
CA SER A 202 0.77 -5.78 -6.99
C SER A 202 1.03 -6.84 -5.92
N VAL A 203 2.28 -7.33 -5.89
CA VAL A 203 2.82 -8.14 -4.80
C VAL A 203 3.93 -7.34 -4.13
N GLY A 204 3.77 -7.03 -2.86
CA GLY A 204 4.72 -6.22 -2.09
C GLY A 204 5.42 -7.04 -1.02
N ILE A 205 6.71 -6.75 -0.80
CA ILE A 205 7.50 -7.24 0.34
C ILE A 205 8.02 -6.02 1.08
N LYS A 206 7.83 -6.00 2.40
CA LYS A 206 8.16 -4.88 3.28
C LYS A 206 8.94 -5.34 4.49
N LEU A 207 9.87 -4.50 4.92
CA LEU A 207 10.57 -4.62 6.19
C LEU A 207 10.24 -3.41 7.05
N GLY A 208 10.12 -3.63 8.34
CA GLY A 208 9.67 -2.60 9.26
C GLY A 208 9.98 -2.88 10.71
N ILE A 209 9.43 -2.01 11.55
CA ILE A 209 9.50 -2.10 13.00
C ILE A 209 8.07 -1.96 13.52
N SER A 210 7.71 -2.81 14.47
CA SER A 210 6.44 -2.72 15.18
C SER A 210 6.68 -2.48 16.67
N TYR A 211 5.85 -1.64 17.27
CA TYR A 211 5.85 -1.36 18.69
C TYR A 211 4.48 -1.68 19.26
N SER A 212 4.44 -2.57 20.25
CA SER A 212 3.21 -3.06 20.87
C SER A 212 3.01 -2.41 22.25
N ILE A 213 1.85 -1.83 22.50
CA ILE A 213 1.46 -1.20 23.79
C ILE A 213 0.32 -2.00 24.40
#